data_AF-A0A1L9V808-F1
#
_entry.id   AF-A0A1L9V808-F1
#
_cell.length_a   1.000
_cell.length_b   1.000
_cell.length_c   1.000
_cell.angle_alpha   90.00
_cell.angle_beta   90.00
_cell.angle_gamma   90.00
#
_symmetry.space_group_name_H-M   'P 1'
#
loop_
_entity.id
_entity.type
_entity.pdbx_description
1 polymer ?
#
loop_
_entity_poly.entity_id
_entity_poly.type
_entity_poly.pdbx_seq_one_letter_code
_entity_poly.pdbx_strand_id
1 'polypeptide(L)'
;MVSSSSVTASLNSCEPSEIVPGTKSRPIQDSMEKHAVYIPDLFSSIMSVKPFVNPNYDDVKVKADLWITKIMHADEKWAAKNSKAYYASWHQLGHHIVFLFDDQFDEGHLCSDSVAGQEEINKILAVMEDTEPPVQAEEDPMRYRELLQVYLKQRLKNTHREYFDGLLNQVQIKHEQCGLARDLQESMEVRRKTIGAFPVIALTKYALGIDLSQEIVEGEQVRETRLLIL
;
A
#
# COMPACT_ATOMS: atom_id res chain seq x y z
N MET A 1 54.67 28.23 12.22
CA MET A 1 53.79 28.45 11.05
C MET A 1 53.18 27.12 10.65
N VAL A 2 52.00 26.81 11.18
CA VAL A 2 51.05 25.83 10.61
C VAL A 2 49.68 26.39 10.96
N SER A 3 48.94 26.82 9.94
CA SER A 3 47.65 27.48 10.07
C SER A 3 46.56 26.42 10.22
N SER A 4 45.84 26.45 11.34
CA SER A 4 44.70 25.57 11.62
C SER A 4 43.45 26.24 11.09
N SER A 5 42.89 25.73 9.98
CA SER A 5 41.66 26.26 9.39
C SER A 5 40.47 25.43 9.87
N SER A 6 39.71 26.02 10.79
CA SER A 6 38.41 25.56 11.24
C SER A 6 37.38 25.81 10.14
N VAL A 7 36.79 24.75 9.59
CA VAL A 7 35.64 24.84 8.69
C VAL A 7 34.39 24.83 9.56
N THR A 8 33.79 26.00 9.74
CA THR A 8 32.47 26.15 10.34
C THR A 8 31.42 26.11 9.23
N ALA A 9 30.54 25.11 9.28
CA ALA A 9 29.37 25.03 8.42
C ALA A 9 28.39 26.14 8.83
N SER A 10 28.16 27.10 7.93
CA SER A 10 27.14 28.12 8.12
C SER A 10 25.75 27.52 7.92
N LEU A 11 24.96 27.52 8.99
CA LEU A 11 23.52 27.32 8.96
C LEU A 11 22.89 28.54 8.27
N ASN A 12 22.38 28.37 7.05
CA ASN A 12 21.56 29.39 6.41
C ASN A 12 20.18 29.40 7.07
N SER A 13 19.96 30.35 7.97
CA SER A 13 18.63 30.71 8.48
C SER A 13 17.84 31.45 7.39
N CYS A 14 16.65 30.94 7.05
CA CYS A 14 15.65 31.68 6.27
C CYS A 14 15.18 32.89 7.08
N GLU A 15 15.53 34.10 6.63
CA GLU A 15 14.89 35.32 7.12
C GLU A 15 13.54 35.56 6.40
N PRO A 16 12.50 36.01 7.11
CA PRO A 16 11.18 36.26 6.53
C PRO A 16 11.17 37.60 5.78
N SER A 17 10.74 37.61 4.52
CA SER A 17 10.65 38.82 3.71
C SER A 17 9.57 39.77 4.24
N GLU A 18 9.95 41.04 4.40
CA GLU A 18 9.08 42.15 4.80
C GLU A 18 7.86 42.32 3.88
N ILE A 19 6.67 42.38 4.48
CA ILE A 19 5.41 42.64 3.78
C ILE A 19 5.27 44.16 3.61
N VAL A 20 5.33 44.64 2.37
CA VAL A 20 4.96 46.03 2.02
C VAL A 20 3.41 46.11 1.92
N PRO A 21 2.73 46.91 2.75
CA PRO A 21 1.27 47.02 2.71
C PRO A 21 0.85 48.04 1.65
N GLY A 22 0.11 47.63 0.62
CA GLY A 22 -0.49 48.62 -0.29
C GLY A 22 -0.99 48.18 -1.66
N THR A 23 -0.85 46.93 -2.08
CA THR A 23 -1.28 46.52 -3.42
C THR A 23 -2.58 45.72 -3.34
N LYS A 24 -3.70 46.34 -3.74
CA LYS A 24 -4.99 45.67 -3.92
C LYS A 24 -4.80 44.48 -4.87
N SER A 25 -4.90 43.26 -4.33
CA SER A 25 -4.83 42.03 -5.10
C SER A 25 -6.02 41.98 -6.07
N ARG A 26 -5.72 41.92 -7.36
CA ARG A 26 -6.71 41.49 -8.36
C ARG A 26 -7.03 40.02 -8.08
N PRO A 27 -8.29 39.58 -8.28
CA PRO A 27 -8.62 38.17 -8.11
C PRO A 27 -7.78 37.36 -9.09
N ILE A 28 -6.92 36.48 -8.55
CA ILE A 28 -6.18 35.49 -9.31
C ILE A 28 -7.23 34.53 -9.85
N GLN A 29 -7.56 34.70 -11.12
CA GLN A 29 -8.37 33.76 -11.85
C GLN A 29 -7.47 32.56 -12.13
N ASP A 30 -7.46 31.61 -11.19
CA ASP A 30 -6.66 30.39 -11.26
C ASP A 30 -7.23 29.50 -12.38
N SER A 31 -6.82 29.77 -13.62
CA SER A 31 -7.05 28.86 -14.72
C SER A 31 -6.15 27.66 -14.48
N MET A 32 -6.68 26.60 -13.85
CA MET A 32 -5.97 25.33 -13.70
C MET A 32 -5.61 24.80 -15.09
N GLU A 33 -4.38 25.10 -15.52
CA GLU A 33 -3.81 24.63 -16.77
C GLU A 33 -3.65 23.12 -16.64
N LYS A 34 -4.42 22.35 -17.41
CA LYS A 34 -4.37 20.88 -17.38
C LYS A 34 -3.04 20.43 -17.95
N HIS A 35 -2.14 20.00 -17.08
CA HIS A 35 -0.88 19.39 -17.48
C HIS A 35 -1.13 17.93 -17.88
N ALA A 36 -0.85 17.59 -19.14
CA ALA A 36 -0.93 16.22 -19.63
C ALA A 36 0.49 15.68 -19.84
N VAL A 37 0.74 14.45 -19.40
CA VAL A 37 2.01 13.75 -19.60
C VAL A 37 1.77 12.58 -20.54
N TYR A 38 2.61 12.45 -21.58
CA TYR A 38 2.59 11.29 -22.46
C TYR A 38 3.37 10.14 -21.80
N ILE A 39 2.68 9.03 -21.53
CA ILE A 39 3.31 7.79 -21.05
C ILE A 39 3.66 6.97 -22.30
N PRO A 40 4.95 6.73 -22.61
CA PRO A 40 5.34 5.92 -23.75
C PRO A 40 4.99 4.45 -23.51
N ASP A 41 5.00 3.66 -24.58
CA ASP A 41 4.94 2.20 -24.46
C ASP A 41 6.09 1.72 -23.57
N LEU A 42 5.72 1.25 -22.37
CA LEU A 42 6.68 0.77 -21.39
C LEU A 42 7.27 -0.55 -21.90
N PHE A 43 8.58 -0.73 -21.72
CA PHE A 43 9.32 -1.89 -22.19
C PHE A 43 8.67 -3.20 -21.69
N SER A 44 8.17 -4.05 -22.59
CA SER A 44 7.52 -5.29 -22.21
C SER A 44 8.53 -6.45 -22.12
N SER A 45 9.09 -6.67 -20.94
CA SER A 45 10.04 -7.76 -20.64
C SER A 45 9.38 -8.86 -19.80
N ILE A 46 9.61 -10.14 -20.16
CA ILE A 46 9.14 -11.43 -19.58
C ILE A 46 7.63 -11.60 -19.29
N MET A 47 6.87 -10.52 -19.10
CA MET A 47 5.40 -10.49 -18.90
C MET A 47 4.61 -10.07 -20.14
N SER A 48 5.26 -9.90 -21.30
CA SER A 48 4.61 -9.70 -22.61
C SER A 48 3.91 -10.96 -23.15
N VAL A 49 4.03 -12.08 -22.43
CA VAL A 49 3.26 -13.30 -22.70
C VAL A 49 1.79 -13.01 -22.41
N LYS A 50 0.90 -13.44 -23.32
CA LYS A 50 -0.54 -13.36 -23.08
C LYS A 50 -0.82 -13.95 -21.68
N PRO A 51 -1.44 -13.19 -20.76
CA PRO A 51 -1.62 -13.64 -19.39
C PRO A 51 -2.43 -14.93 -19.40
N PHE A 52 -1.99 -15.90 -18.60
CA PHE A 52 -2.75 -17.13 -18.39
C PHE A 52 -3.97 -16.78 -17.53
N VAL A 53 -5.14 -16.73 -18.17
CA VAL A 53 -6.41 -16.47 -17.48
C VAL A 53 -6.88 -17.76 -16.84
N ASN A 54 -7.23 -17.71 -15.57
CA ASN A 54 -7.88 -18.81 -14.87
C ASN A 54 -9.13 -19.25 -15.66
N PRO A 55 -9.24 -20.53 -16.08
CA PRO A 55 -10.39 -21.01 -16.85
C PRO A 55 -11.74 -20.80 -16.15
N ASN A 56 -11.73 -20.70 -14.82
CA ASN A 56 -12.94 -20.49 -14.03
C ASN A 56 -13.21 -19.01 -13.73
N TYR A 57 -12.44 -18.07 -14.29
CA TYR A 57 -12.43 -16.64 -13.92
C TYR A 57 -13.84 -16.05 -13.79
N ASP A 58 -14.69 -16.24 -14.79
CA ASP A 58 -16.04 -15.66 -14.81
C ASP A 58 -16.88 -16.14 -13.62
N ASP A 59 -16.83 -17.43 -13.30
CA ASP A 59 -17.54 -18.01 -12.15
C ASP A 59 -16.93 -17.57 -10.82
N VAL A 60 -15.60 -17.50 -10.74
CA VAL A 60 -14.88 -17.00 -9.55
C VAL A 60 -15.31 -15.59 -9.24
N LYS A 61 -15.28 -14.74 -10.26
CA LYS A 61 -15.35 -13.29 -10.10
C LYS A 61 -16.70 -12.90 -9.55
N VAL A 62 -17.77 -13.47 -10.10
CA VAL A 62 -19.13 -13.24 -9.62
C VAL A 62 -19.27 -13.64 -8.15
N LYS A 63 -18.72 -14.80 -7.75
CA LYS A 63 -18.78 -15.26 -6.36
C LYS A 63 -17.97 -14.37 -5.42
N ALA A 64 -16.78 -13.96 -5.83
CA ALA A 64 -15.91 -13.09 -5.06
C ALA A 64 -16.56 -11.70 -4.86
N ASP A 65 -17.12 -11.12 -5.92
CA ASP A 65 -17.81 -9.82 -5.86
C ASP A 65 -19.03 -9.85 -4.95
N LEU A 66 -19.86 -10.90 -5.06
CA LEU A 66 -21.03 -11.07 -4.20
C LEU A 66 -20.62 -11.26 -2.73
N TRP A 67 -19.59 -12.06 -2.49
CA TRP A 67 -19.08 -12.31 -1.16
C TRP A 67 -18.52 -11.03 -0.53
N ILE A 68 -17.64 -10.29 -1.23
CA ILE A 68 -17.05 -9.09 -0.67
C ILE A 68 -18.08 -7.98 -0.47
N THR A 69 -19.06 -7.84 -1.37
CA THR A 69 -20.17 -6.89 -1.22
C THR A 69 -20.98 -7.19 0.05
N LYS A 70 -21.23 -8.47 0.32
CA LYS A 70 -21.94 -8.92 1.52
C LYS A 70 -21.15 -8.60 2.79
N ILE A 71 -19.86 -8.96 2.84
CA ILE A 71 -19.03 -8.76 4.03
C ILE A 71 -18.80 -7.28 4.31
N MET A 72 -18.60 -6.47 3.27
CA MET A 72 -18.39 -5.03 3.39
C MET A 72 -19.66 -4.23 3.65
N HIS A 73 -20.83 -4.88 3.63
CA HIS A 73 -22.14 -4.22 3.65
C HIS A 73 -22.21 -3.08 2.60
N ALA A 74 -21.61 -3.30 1.44
CA ALA A 74 -21.38 -2.26 0.45
C ALA A 74 -22.67 -1.88 -0.30
N ASP A 75 -22.80 -0.60 -0.62
CA ASP A 75 -23.87 -0.12 -1.51
C ASP A 75 -23.59 -0.49 -2.97
N GLU A 76 -24.62 -0.34 -3.82
CA GLU A 76 -24.53 -0.67 -5.25
C GLU A 76 -23.44 0.14 -5.97
N LYS A 77 -23.20 1.39 -5.55
CA LYS A 77 -22.22 2.28 -6.17
C LYS A 77 -20.80 1.78 -5.89
N TRP A 78 -20.53 1.42 -4.65
CA TRP A 78 -19.26 0.87 -4.21
C TRP A 78 -19.01 -0.50 -4.86
N ALA A 79 -20.04 -1.37 -4.89
CA ALA A 79 -19.95 -2.68 -5.53
C ALA A 79 -19.64 -2.54 -7.02
N ALA A 80 -20.26 -1.57 -7.72
CA ALA A 80 -19.98 -1.30 -9.12
C ALA A 80 -18.59 -0.69 -9.39
N LYS A 81 -18.01 0.05 -8.44
CA LYS A 81 -16.61 0.52 -8.51
C LYS A 81 -15.66 -0.68 -8.41
N ASN A 82 -15.85 -1.51 -7.39
CA ASN A 82 -14.95 -2.61 -7.04
C ASN A 82 -15.06 -3.83 -7.96
N SER A 83 -16.22 -4.07 -8.59
CA SER A 83 -16.41 -5.16 -9.55
C SER A 83 -15.53 -5.03 -10.80
N LYS A 84 -14.94 -3.85 -11.06
CA LYS A 84 -13.99 -3.64 -12.17
C LYS A 84 -12.59 -4.17 -11.90
N ALA A 85 -12.28 -4.53 -10.66
CA ALA A 85 -10.95 -5.05 -10.29
C ALA A 85 -10.74 -6.46 -10.87
N TYR A 86 -9.68 -6.65 -11.68
CA TYR A 86 -9.38 -7.93 -12.33
C TYR A 86 -8.50 -8.83 -11.45
N TYR A 87 -9.07 -9.40 -10.39
CA TYR A 87 -8.39 -10.35 -9.51
C TYR A 87 -9.30 -11.54 -9.22
N ALA A 88 -9.32 -12.57 -10.07
CA ALA A 88 -10.18 -13.74 -9.85
C ALA A 88 -9.45 -15.07 -10.09
N SER A 89 -8.76 -15.54 -9.06
CA SER A 89 -8.73 -16.98 -8.78
C SER A 89 -9.36 -17.25 -7.41
N TRP A 90 -10.00 -18.42 -7.21
CA TRP A 90 -10.81 -18.73 -6.01
C TRP A 90 -10.05 -18.56 -4.69
N HIS A 91 -8.72 -18.56 -4.74
CA HIS A 91 -7.86 -18.40 -3.59
C HIS A 91 -7.52 -16.92 -3.28
N GLN A 92 -8.09 -15.95 -4.00
CA GLN A 92 -7.71 -14.53 -3.97
C GLN A 92 -8.68 -13.62 -3.19
N LEU A 93 -9.51 -14.17 -2.29
CA LEU A 93 -10.26 -13.34 -1.34
C LEU A 93 -9.32 -12.42 -0.53
N GLY A 94 -8.11 -12.90 -0.21
CA GLY A 94 -7.09 -12.11 0.46
C GLY A 94 -6.53 -10.94 -0.37
N HIS A 95 -6.66 -10.94 -1.71
CA HIS A 95 -6.22 -9.81 -2.53
C HIS A 95 -7.15 -8.61 -2.35
N HIS A 96 -8.47 -8.85 -2.27
CA HIS A 96 -9.42 -7.79 -1.98
C HIS A 96 -9.11 -7.14 -0.63
N ILE A 97 -8.74 -7.92 0.40
CA ILE A 97 -8.40 -7.37 1.72
C ILE A 97 -7.27 -6.36 1.64
N VAL A 98 -6.19 -6.66 0.91
CA VAL A 98 -5.05 -5.74 0.79
C VAL A 98 -5.49 -4.41 0.20
N PHE A 99 -6.26 -4.41 -0.90
CA PHE A 99 -6.73 -3.17 -1.52
C PHE A 99 -7.75 -2.41 -0.66
N LEU A 100 -8.67 -3.13 -0.02
CA LEU A 100 -9.68 -2.51 0.85
C LEU A 100 -9.08 -1.88 2.10
N PHE A 101 -8.02 -2.51 2.60
CA PHE A 101 -7.23 -1.96 3.67
C PHE A 101 -6.43 -0.74 3.19
N ASP A 102 -5.73 -0.86 2.05
CA ASP A 102 -4.95 0.22 1.43
C ASP A 102 -5.79 1.49 1.18
N ASP A 103 -7.01 1.32 0.66
CA ASP A 103 -7.96 2.40 0.38
C ASP A 103 -8.22 3.26 1.63
N GLN A 104 -8.18 2.69 2.84
CA GLN A 104 -8.35 3.46 4.08
C GLN A 104 -7.19 4.44 4.33
N PHE A 105 -5.97 4.08 3.92
CA PHE A 105 -4.73 4.85 4.07
C PHE A 105 -4.44 5.75 2.85
N ASP A 106 -5.02 5.44 1.69
CA ASP A 106 -4.81 6.23 0.47
C ASP A 106 -5.90 7.26 0.21
N GLU A 107 -7.16 6.84 0.17
CA GLU A 107 -8.33 7.70 -0.13
C GLU A 107 -9.25 7.89 1.09
N GLY A 108 -9.02 7.12 2.16
CA GLY A 108 -9.94 7.00 3.28
C GLY A 108 -9.60 7.89 4.48
N HIS A 109 -10.21 7.55 5.60
CA HIS A 109 -10.16 8.33 6.84
C HIS A 109 -8.82 8.23 7.59
N LEU A 110 -7.95 7.28 7.24
CA LEU A 110 -6.64 7.09 7.86
C LEU A 110 -5.51 7.77 7.07
N CYS A 111 -5.82 8.41 5.94
CA CYS A 111 -4.81 8.90 5.00
C CYS A 111 -3.89 10.01 5.54
N SER A 112 -4.29 10.67 6.63
CA SER A 112 -3.54 11.73 7.31
C SER A 112 -3.48 11.58 8.83
N ASP A 113 -3.95 10.46 9.37
CA ASP A 113 -4.02 10.22 10.83
C ASP A 113 -3.18 8.98 11.17
N SER A 114 -1.91 9.22 11.48
CA SER A 114 -0.97 8.14 11.81
C SER A 114 -1.30 7.45 13.14
N VAL A 115 -1.96 8.15 14.07
CA VAL A 115 -2.36 7.57 15.37
C VAL A 115 -3.52 6.61 15.16
N ALA A 116 -4.58 7.06 14.48
CA ALA A 116 -5.71 6.18 14.14
C ALA A 116 -5.27 5.02 13.23
N GLY A 117 -4.36 5.28 12.28
CA GLY A 117 -3.79 4.24 11.42
C GLY A 117 -3.03 3.17 12.21
N GLN A 118 -2.24 3.57 13.20
CA GLN A 118 -1.51 2.63 14.07
C GLN A 118 -2.47 1.81 14.92
N GLU A 119 -3.52 2.43 15.46
CA GLU A 119 -4.56 1.71 16.21
C GLU A 119 -5.25 0.67 15.34
N GLU A 120 -5.59 0.98 14.09
CA GLU A 120 -6.23 0.03 13.19
C GLU A 120 -5.32 -1.16 12.84
N ILE A 121 -4.05 -0.88 12.53
CA ILE A 121 -3.03 -1.92 12.29
C ILE A 121 -2.88 -2.82 13.52
N ASN A 122 -2.83 -2.25 14.72
CA ASN A 122 -2.68 -3.03 15.95
C ASN A 122 -3.83 -4.01 16.16
N LYS A 123 -5.07 -3.58 15.88
CA LYS A 123 -6.25 -4.44 16.02
C LYS A 123 -6.25 -5.58 15.01
N ILE A 124 -5.85 -5.32 13.76
CA ILE A 124 -5.72 -6.39 12.75
C ILE A 124 -4.60 -7.37 13.15
N LEU A 125 -3.45 -6.86 13.58
CA LEU A 125 -2.35 -7.71 14.05
C LEU A 125 -2.75 -8.55 15.26
N ALA A 126 -3.52 -8.00 16.19
CA ALA A 126 -4.01 -8.76 17.36
C ALA A 126 -4.87 -9.96 16.94
N VAL A 127 -5.75 -9.78 15.95
CA VAL A 127 -6.53 -10.88 15.39
C VAL A 127 -5.64 -11.87 14.63
N MET A 128 -4.68 -11.38 13.84
CA MET A 128 -3.73 -12.24 13.12
C MET A 128 -2.83 -13.04 14.06
N GLU A 129 -2.51 -12.53 15.25
CA GLU A 129 -1.67 -13.17 16.26
C GLU A 129 -2.44 -14.08 17.22
N ASP A 130 -3.76 -14.23 17.02
CA ASP A 130 -4.66 -14.95 17.93
C ASP A 130 -4.64 -14.40 19.37
N THR A 131 -4.26 -13.13 19.56
CA THR A 131 -4.28 -12.44 20.86
C THR A 131 -5.66 -11.86 21.16
N GLU A 132 -6.41 -11.51 20.12
CA GLU A 132 -7.81 -11.10 20.19
C GLU A 132 -8.69 -11.96 19.28
N PRO A 133 -9.94 -12.27 19.69
CA PRO A 133 -10.84 -13.02 18.85
C PRO A 133 -11.27 -12.18 17.63
N PRO A 134 -11.34 -12.77 16.43
CA PRO A 134 -12.00 -12.14 15.30
C PRO A 134 -13.44 -11.76 15.61
N VAL A 135 -13.89 -10.64 15.06
CA VAL A 135 -15.24 -10.09 15.24
C VAL A 135 -16.18 -10.51 14.11
N GLN A 136 -17.46 -10.17 14.24
CA GLN A 136 -18.46 -10.37 13.19
C GLN A 136 -18.31 -9.31 12.09
N ALA A 137 -18.74 -9.62 10.87
CA ALA A 137 -18.64 -8.71 9.74
C ALA A 137 -19.42 -7.41 9.98
N GLU A 138 -20.53 -7.51 10.71
CA GLU A 138 -21.40 -6.38 11.06
C GLU A 138 -20.74 -5.40 12.05
N GLU A 139 -19.79 -5.87 12.85
CA GLU A 139 -19.06 -5.07 13.83
C GLU A 139 -17.85 -4.39 13.19
N ASP A 140 -17.05 -5.17 12.47
CA ASP A 140 -15.91 -4.67 11.72
C ASP A 140 -15.62 -5.61 10.54
N PRO A 141 -16.01 -5.22 9.31
CA PRO A 141 -15.74 -6.00 8.12
C PRO A 141 -14.26 -6.32 7.94
N MET A 142 -13.34 -5.42 8.31
CA MET A 142 -11.90 -5.63 8.11
C MET A 142 -11.32 -6.68 9.05
N ARG A 143 -11.95 -6.88 10.21
CA ARG A 143 -11.50 -7.84 11.24
C ARG A 143 -12.33 -9.12 11.28
N TYR A 144 -13.16 -9.33 10.26
CA TYR A 144 -14.00 -10.50 10.15
C TYR A 144 -13.18 -11.79 10.05
N ARG A 145 -13.58 -12.81 10.81
CA ARG A 145 -12.90 -14.10 10.92
C ARG A 145 -12.58 -14.76 9.59
N GLU A 146 -13.56 -14.86 8.70
CA GLU A 146 -13.38 -15.59 7.43
C GLU A 146 -12.45 -14.85 6.47
N LEU A 147 -12.40 -13.51 6.57
CA LEU A 147 -11.43 -12.70 5.85
C LEU A 147 -10.02 -12.97 6.39
N LEU A 148 -9.86 -13.01 7.72
CA LEU A 148 -8.54 -13.11 8.33
C LEU A 148 -8.01 -14.53 8.50
N GLN A 149 -8.81 -15.58 8.29
CA GLN A 149 -8.40 -16.97 8.45
C GLN A 149 -7.24 -17.37 7.52
N VAL A 150 -7.10 -16.69 6.37
CA VAL A 150 -5.98 -16.88 5.44
C VAL A 150 -4.65 -16.48 6.09
N TYR A 151 -4.66 -15.53 7.04
CA TYR A 151 -3.49 -14.95 7.73
C TYR A 151 -2.89 -15.79 8.86
N LEU A 152 -3.47 -16.96 9.16
CA LEU A 152 -3.00 -17.80 10.26
C LEU A 152 -1.61 -18.43 10.05
N LYS A 153 -1.05 -18.36 8.83
CA LYS A 153 0.32 -18.84 8.55
C LYS A 153 1.36 -17.76 8.88
N GLN A 154 2.34 -18.12 9.72
CA GLN A 154 3.40 -17.21 10.21
C GLN A 154 4.08 -16.38 9.11
N ARG A 155 4.36 -16.98 7.94
CA ARG A 155 5.00 -16.27 6.82
C ARG A 155 4.15 -15.14 6.28
N LEU A 156 2.84 -15.34 6.23
CA LEU A 156 1.91 -14.35 5.75
C LEU A 156 1.78 -13.19 6.76
N LYS A 157 1.81 -13.50 8.07
CA LYS A 157 1.88 -12.50 9.15
C LYS A 157 3.08 -11.56 8.98
N ASN A 158 4.26 -12.11 8.72
CA ASN A 158 5.48 -11.32 8.56
C ASN A 158 5.41 -10.38 7.35
N THR A 159 4.95 -10.86 6.20
CA THR A 159 4.81 -10.00 5.01
C THR A 159 3.77 -8.90 5.18
N HIS A 160 2.73 -9.11 5.99
CA HIS A 160 1.74 -8.08 6.30
C HIS A 160 2.26 -7.04 7.29
N ARG A 161 3.06 -7.44 8.28
CA ARG A 161 3.76 -6.48 9.15
C ARG A 161 4.64 -5.52 8.37
N GLU A 162 5.48 -6.04 7.48
CA GLU A 162 6.34 -5.20 6.62
C GLU A 162 5.52 -4.20 5.79
N TYR A 163 4.34 -4.63 5.30
CA TYR A 163 3.41 -3.78 4.57
C TYR A 163 2.77 -2.70 5.45
N PHE A 164 2.26 -3.08 6.62
CA PHE A 164 1.64 -2.16 7.58
C PHE A 164 2.63 -1.09 8.08
N ASP A 165 3.87 -1.48 8.39
CA ASP A 165 4.95 -0.53 8.73
C ASP A 165 5.19 0.47 7.58
N GLY A 166 5.12 -0.02 6.33
CA GLY A 166 5.19 0.82 5.14
C GLY A 166 4.06 1.84 5.07
N LEU A 167 2.81 1.44 5.31
CA LEU A 167 1.65 2.33 5.26
C LEU A 167 1.74 3.44 6.30
N LEU A 168 2.14 3.12 7.54
CA LEU A 168 2.32 4.11 8.59
C LEU A 168 3.39 5.12 8.24
N ASN A 169 4.51 4.64 7.71
CA ASN A 169 5.55 5.53 7.21
C ASN A 169 4.97 6.45 6.13
N GLN A 170 4.22 5.90 5.15
CA GLN A 170 3.60 6.69 4.08
C GLN A 170 2.64 7.78 4.61
N VAL A 171 1.82 7.49 5.62
CA VAL A 171 0.96 8.49 6.26
C VAL A 171 1.80 9.57 6.94
N GLN A 172 2.86 9.19 7.66
CA GLN A 172 3.77 10.15 8.30
C GLN A 172 4.44 11.08 7.28
N ILE A 173 4.92 10.53 6.17
CA ILE A 173 5.50 11.27 5.06
C ILE A 173 4.50 12.26 4.46
N LYS A 174 3.25 11.84 4.23
CA LYS A 174 2.18 12.69 3.71
C LYS A 174 1.93 13.85 4.69
N HIS A 175 1.86 13.57 5.98
CA HIS A 175 1.66 14.56 7.04
C HIS A 175 2.80 15.59 7.10
N GLU A 176 4.05 15.15 6.99
CA GLU A 176 5.23 16.03 7.01
C GLU A 176 5.42 16.85 5.72
N GLN A 177 4.61 16.62 4.68
CA GLN A 177 4.73 17.23 3.35
C GLN A 177 6.11 17.01 2.69
N CYS A 178 6.88 16.04 3.17
CA CYS A 178 8.23 15.73 2.70
C CYS A 178 8.27 14.93 1.39
N GLY A 179 7.11 14.59 0.80
CA GLY A 179 7.02 13.70 -0.37
C GLY A 179 7.83 14.13 -1.60
N LEU A 180 8.02 15.45 -1.80
CA LEU A 180 8.74 16.01 -2.95
C LEU A 180 10.25 16.24 -2.69
N ALA A 181 10.69 16.16 -1.43
CA ALA A 181 12.07 16.46 -1.04
C ALA A 181 12.97 15.21 -1.01
N ARG A 182 12.43 14.02 -1.33
CA ARG A 182 13.14 12.76 -1.17
C ARG A 182 13.87 12.31 -2.40
N ASP A 183 15.00 11.66 -2.16
CA ASP A 183 15.75 11.03 -3.23
C ASP A 183 14.98 9.80 -3.77
N LEU A 184 15.34 9.39 -4.99
CA LEU A 184 14.69 8.28 -5.67
C LEU A 184 14.80 6.96 -4.89
N GLN A 185 15.96 6.66 -4.31
CA GLN A 185 16.19 5.43 -3.55
C GLN A 185 15.25 5.36 -2.33
N GLU A 186 15.12 6.46 -1.59
CA GLU A 186 14.22 6.50 -0.43
C GLU A 186 12.74 6.33 -0.85
N SER A 187 12.35 6.96 -1.95
CA SER A 187 11.00 6.79 -2.54
C SER A 187 10.72 5.33 -2.93
N MET A 188 11.72 4.66 -3.54
CA MET A 188 11.63 3.27 -3.96
C MET A 188 11.55 2.32 -2.75
N GLU A 189 12.33 2.56 -1.70
CA GLU A 189 12.30 1.76 -0.48
C GLU A 189 10.96 1.84 0.26
N VAL A 190 10.34 3.03 0.27
CA VAL A 190 8.97 3.20 0.78
C VAL A 190 7.99 2.41 -0.08
N ARG A 191 8.03 2.58 -1.40
CA ARG A 191 7.11 1.91 -2.32
C ARG A 191 7.21 0.39 -2.24
N ARG A 192 8.41 -0.17 -2.06
CA ARG A 192 8.60 -1.61 -1.84
C ARG A 192 7.81 -2.20 -0.70
N LYS A 193 7.60 -1.39 0.34
CA LYS A 193 6.80 -1.78 1.48
C LYS A 193 5.32 -1.50 1.27
N THR A 194 4.95 -0.46 0.51
CA THR A 194 3.55 -0.01 0.41
C THR A 194 2.77 -0.54 -0.79
N ILE A 195 3.41 -1.10 -1.83
CA ILE A 195 2.67 -1.62 -3.01
C ILE A 195 1.93 -2.96 -2.76
N GLY A 196 2.00 -3.53 -1.56
CA GLY A 196 1.30 -4.77 -1.20
C GLY A 196 1.77 -6.03 -1.95
N ALA A 197 2.88 -5.97 -2.69
CA ALA A 197 3.34 -7.08 -3.54
C ALA A 197 3.70 -8.34 -2.73
N PHE A 198 4.40 -8.20 -1.60
CA PHE A 198 4.79 -9.35 -0.77
C PHE A 198 3.62 -10.06 -0.07
N PRO A 199 2.66 -9.33 0.54
CA PRO A 199 1.36 -9.89 0.92
C PRO A 199 0.71 -10.77 -0.16
N VAL A 200 0.60 -10.25 -1.38
CA VAL A 200 -0.03 -10.94 -2.52
C VAL A 200 0.77 -12.18 -2.95
N ILE A 201 2.10 -12.10 -2.98
CA ILE A 201 2.98 -13.25 -3.31
C ILE A 201 2.83 -14.34 -2.24
N ALA A 202 2.78 -13.97 -0.96
CA ALA A 202 2.62 -14.92 0.13
C ALA A 202 1.23 -15.60 0.10
N LEU A 203 0.17 -14.84 -0.20
CA LEU A 203 -1.17 -15.38 -0.44
C LEU A 203 -1.19 -16.36 -1.62
N THR A 204 -0.54 -16.00 -2.73
CA THR A 204 -0.46 -16.84 -3.93
C THR A 204 0.29 -18.15 -3.65
N LYS A 205 1.40 -18.11 -2.90
CA LYS A 205 2.12 -19.31 -2.48
C LYS A 205 1.26 -20.23 -1.62
N TYR A 206 0.55 -19.64 -0.65
CA TYR A 206 -0.37 -20.38 0.21
C TYR A 206 -1.50 -21.05 -0.60
N ALA A 207 -2.14 -20.28 -1.48
CA ALA A 207 -3.20 -20.72 -2.38
C ALA A 207 -2.81 -21.92 -3.24
N LEU A 208 -1.58 -21.90 -3.75
CA LEU A 208 -1.05 -22.95 -4.62
C LEU A 208 -0.44 -24.12 -3.85
N GLY A 209 -0.47 -24.10 -2.50
CA GLY A 209 0.18 -25.10 -1.66
C GLY A 209 1.71 -25.13 -1.83
N ILE A 210 2.32 -24.03 -2.28
CA ILE A 210 3.76 -23.92 -2.48
C ILE A 210 4.41 -23.66 -1.11
N ASP A 211 5.09 -24.69 -0.59
CA ASP A 211 5.91 -24.57 0.60
C ASP A 211 7.40 -24.56 0.23
N LEU A 212 8.05 -23.42 0.39
CA LEU A 212 9.49 -23.25 0.18
C LEU A 212 10.21 -23.38 1.52
N SER A 213 11.40 -23.97 1.56
CA SER A 213 12.21 -23.95 2.79
C SER A 213 12.65 -22.51 3.12
N GLN A 214 12.92 -22.25 4.40
CA GLN A 214 13.39 -20.93 4.83
C GLN A 214 14.75 -20.57 4.21
N GLU A 215 15.63 -21.56 4.05
CA GLU A 215 16.92 -21.43 3.36
C GLU A 215 16.76 -20.89 1.93
N ILE A 216 15.77 -21.38 1.17
CA ILE A 216 15.50 -20.91 -0.19
C ILE A 216 14.97 -19.47 -0.15
N VAL A 217 14.06 -19.16 0.78
CA VAL A 217 13.42 -17.85 0.87
C VAL A 217 14.41 -16.74 1.27
N GLU A 218 15.34 -17.07 2.16
CA GLU A 218 16.37 -16.15 2.66
C GLU A 218 17.64 -16.16 1.79
N GLY A 219 17.73 -17.11 0.85
CA GLY A 219 18.80 -17.19 -0.11
C GLY A 219 18.98 -15.89 -0.89
N GLU A 220 20.24 -15.53 -1.14
CA GLU A 220 20.61 -14.26 -1.74
C GLU A 220 19.91 -14.00 -3.07
N GLN A 221 19.77 -15.04 -3.91
CA GLN A 221 19.12 -14.90 -5.21
C GLN A 221 17.64 -14.50 -5.08
N VAL A 222 16.95 -15.06 -4.09
CA VAL A 222 15.55 -14.71 -3.82
C VAL A 222 15.47 -13.29 -3.27
N ARG A 223 16.36 -12.89 -2.37
CA ARG A 223 16.43 -11.53 -1.84
C ARG A 223 16.68 -10.49 -2.95
N GLU A 224 17.65 -10.72 -3.82
CA GLU A 224 17.94 -9.83 -4.95
C GLU A 224 16.75 -9.74 -5.91
N THR A 225 16.08 -10.87 -6.17
CA THR A 225 14.85 -10.87 -6.98
C THR A 225 13.73 -10.05 -6.34
N ARG A 226 13.63 -10.02 -5.00
CA ARG A 226 12.68 -9.16 -4.29
C ARG A 226 12.99 -7.67 -4.50
N LEU A 227 14.24 -7.28 -4.77
CA LEU A 227 14.61 -5.89 -5.05
C LEU A 227 14.20 -5.44 -6.47
N LEU A 228 13.98 -6.38 -7.39
CA LEU A 228 13.47 -6.11 -8.74
C LEU A 228 11.95 -5.88 -8.75
N ILE A 229 11.26 -6.33 -7.70
CA ILE A 229 9.86 -6.01 -7.45
C ILE A 229 9.89 -4.70 -6.67
N LEU A 230 9.55 -3.61 -7.36
CA LEU A 230 9.66 -2.21 -6.93
C LEU A 230 9.59 -2.06 -5.41
#